data_AF-A0A938WIT5-F1
#
_entry.id   AF-A0A938WIT5-F1
#
_cell.length_a   1.000
_cell.length_b   1.000
_cell.length_c   1.000
_cell.angle_alpha   90.00
_cell.angle_beta   90.00
_cell.angle_gamma   90.00
#
_symmetry.space_group_name_H-M   'P 1'
#
loop_
_entity.id
_entity.type
_entity.pdbx_description
1 polymer ?
#
loop_
_entity_poly.entity_id
_entity_poly.type
_entity_poly.pdbx_seq_one_letter_code
_entity_poly.pdbx_strand_id
1 'polypeptide(L)'
;MIADAIVDAYGESEQIVGFYTMLEDNLATPFRTRVLGVEVTVERLDLTDDEQIVAVCARGKSRQRVPILDLPLPGPPPRGADWILAFRRWARGGR
;
A
#
# COMPACT_ATOMS: atom_id res chain seq x y z
N MET A 1 4.15 -10.58 -10.16
CA MET A 1 3.73 -9.67 -9.06
C MET A 1 2.65 -10.30 -8.21
N ILE A 2 1.37 -10.36 -8.61
CA ILE A 2 0.31 -10.97 -7.75
C ILE A 2 0.68 -12.40 -7.32
N ALA A 3 1.05 -13.27 -8.27
CA ALA A 3 1.45 -14.65 -7.98
C ALA A 3 2.64 -14.76 -7.01
N ASP A 4 3.55 -13.79 -7.04
CA ASP A 4 4.71 -13.78 -6.15
C ASP A 4 4.32 -13.36 -4.72
N ALA A 5 3.35 -12.45 -4.58
CA ALA A 5 2.83 -12.02 -3.28
C ALA A 5 1.95 -13.08 -2.59
N ILE A 6 1.37 -14.02 -3.36
CA ILE A 6 0.46 -15.05 -2.82
C ILE A 6 1.06 -16.46 -2.88
N VAL A 7 2.37 -16.56 -3.13
CA VAL A 7 3.05 -17.85 -3.12
C VAL A 7 2.95 -18.45 -1.71
N ASP A 8 2.51 -19.70 -1.64
CA ASP A 8 2.31 -20.42 -0.38
C ASP A 8 1.26 -19.80 0.57
N ALA A 9 0.33 -19.00 0.04
CA ALA A 9 -0.80 -18.49 0.81
C ALA A 9 -2.03 -19.41 0.70
N TYR A 10 -2.54 -19.85 1.84
CA TYR A 10 -3.68 -20.76 2.01
C TYR A 10 -5.01 -20.03 2.28
N GLY A 11 -5.00 -18.69 2.38
CA GLY A 11 -6.20 -17.88 2.60
C GLY A 11 -5.97 -16.39 2.38
N GLU A 12 -7.05 -15.60 2.42
CA GLU A 12 -7.01 -14.16 2.14
C GLU A 12 -6.08 -13.41 3.08
N SER A 13 -6.13 -13.71 4.37
CA SER A 13 -5.24 -13.16 5.41
C SER A 13 -3.76 -13.33 5.06
N GLU A 14 -3.34 -14.53 4.65
CA GLU A 14 -1.96 -14.81 4.26
C GLU A 14 -1.58 -14.11 2.95
N GLN A 15 -2.52 -14.00 2.01
CA GLN A 15 -2.32 -13.24 0.77
C GLN A 15 -2.09 -11.76 1.08
N ILE A 16 -2.86 -11.17 2.00
CA ILE A 16 -2.68 -9.78 2.45
C ILE A 16 -1.30 -9.59 3.07
N VAL A 17 -0.87 -10.51 3.94
CA VAL A 17 0.46 -10.47 4.55
C VAL A 17 1.55 -10.55 3.49
N GLY A 18 1.44 -11.45 2.52
CA GLY A 18 2.41 -11.55 1.43
C GLY A 18 2.47 -10.29 0.55
N PHE A 19 1.32 -9.64 0.28
CA PHE A 19 1.30 -8.33 -0.35
C PHE A 19 1.95 -7.24 0.50
N TYR A 20 1.71 -7.24 1.81
CA TYR A 20 2.32 -6.29 2.74
C TYR A 20 3.84 -6.39 2.70
N THR A 21 4.40 -7.60 2.78
CA THR A 21 5.85 -7.84 2.67
C THR A 21 6.42 -7.34 1.34
N MET A 22 5.78 -7.69 0.21
CA MET A 22 6.24 -7.24 -1.10
C MET A 22 6.21 -5.71 -1.24
N LEU A 23 5.20 -5.07 -0.66
CA LEU A 23 5.08 -3.61 -0.63
C LEU A 23 6.13 -2.96 0.27
N GLU A 24 6.35 -3.48 1.48
CA GLU A 24 7.36 -2.98 2.43
C GLU A 24 8.78 -3.04 1.86
N ASP A 25 9.12 -4.14 1.18
CA ASP A 25 10.47 -4.36 0.64
C ASP A 25 10.76 -3.51 -0.62
N ASN A 26 9.73 -3.20 -1.42
CA ASN A 26 9.93 -2.66 -2.76
C ASN A 26 9.44 -1.22 -2.95
N LEU A 27 8.44 -0.76 -2.18
CA LEU A 27 7.90 0.58 -2.31
C LEU A 27 8.89 1.59 -1.73
N ALA A 28 9.43 2.45 -2.58
CA ALA A 28 10.31 3.52 -2.12
C ALA A 28 9.53 4.53 -1.28
N THR A 29 9.81 4.56 0.01
CA THR A 29 9.39 5.63 0.94
C THR A 29 10.61 6.38 1.47
N PRO A 30 10.45 7.67 1.86
CA PRO A 30 9.23 8.46 1.75
C PRO A 30 8.97 9.01 0.34
N PHE A 31 7.69 9.25 0.01
CA PHE A 31 7.30 9.99 -1.20
C PHE A 31 6.11 10.93 -0.93
N ARG A 32 5.94 11.94 -1.78
CA ARG A 32 4.82 12.91 -1.64
C ARG A 32 3.66 12.54 -2.54
N THR A 33 2.44 12.75 -2.05
CA THR A 33 1.21 12.61 -2.83
C THR A 33 0.14 13.59 -2.34
N ARG A 34 -1.01 13.66 -3.01
CA ARG A 34 -2.14 14.53 -2.64
C ARG A 34 -3.36 13.72 -2.26
N VAL A 35 -3.68 13.66 -0.97
CA VAL A 35 -4.90 13.02 -0.45
C VAL A 35 -5.98 14.09 -0.32
N LEU A 36 -7.10 13.93 -1.03
CA LEU A 36 -8.22 14.88 -1.06
C LEU A 36 -7.76 16.34 -1.32
N GLY A 37 -6.78 16.52 -2.21
CA GLY A 37 -6.22 17.83 -2.57
C GLY A 37 -5.12 18.35 -1.64
N VAL A 38 -4.87 17.70 -0.50
CA VAL A 38 -3.84 18.10 0.47
C VAL A 38 -2.55 17.33 0.24
N GLU A 39 -1.42 18.03 0.07
CA GLU A 39 -0.10 17.41 -0.03
C GLU A 39 0.30 16.77 1.31
N VAL A 40 0.72 15.51 1.25
CA VAL A 40 1.18 14.70 2.38
C VAL A 40 2.44 13.92 1.97
N THR A 41 3.23 13.52 2.97
CA THR A 41 4.36 12.60 2.78
C THR A 41 3.94 11.21 3.26
N VAL A 42 3.99 10.21 2.38
CA VAL A 42 3.87 8.80 2.76
C VAL A 42 5.20 8.38 3.39
N GLU A 43 5.23 8.13 4.69
CA GLU A 43 6.46 7.80 5.43
C GLU A 43 6.77 6.30 5.38
N ARG A 44 5.73 5.48 5.53
CA ARG A 44 5.81 4.02 5.54
C ARG A 44 4.44 3.41 5.25
N LEU A 45 4.43 2.10 5.10
CA LEU A 45 3.22 1.30 5.17
C LEU A 45 3.09 0.67 6.55
N ASP A 46 1.89 0.19 6.85
CA ASP A 46 1.57 -0.53 8.08
C ASP A 46 0.43 -1.51 7.80
N LEU A 47 0.34 -2.58 8.59
CA LEU A 47 -0.74 -3.57 8.56
C LEU A 47 -1.54 -3.43 9.86
N THR A 48 -2.84 -3.20 9.76
CA THR A 48 -3.71 -3.11 10.95
C THR A 48 -4.05 -4.50 11.49
N ASP A 49 -4.54 -4.55 12.74
CA ASP A 49 -5.10 -5.77 13.33
C ASP A 49 -6.28 -6.35 12.51
N ASP A 50 -7.05 -5.49 11.83
CA ASP A 50 -8.12 -5.89 10.90
C ASP A 50 -7.62 -6.25 9.48
N GLU A 51 -6.34 -6.58 9.33
CA GLU A 51 -5.71 -7.01 8.06
C GLU A 51 -5.82 -6.00 6.91
N GLN A 52 -5.76 -4.70 7.21
CA GLN A 52 -5.75 -3.65 6.20
C GLN A 52 -4.34 -3.08 6.01
N ILE A 53 -3.84 -3.13 4.78
CA ILE A 53 -2.62 -2.41 4.39
C ILE A 53 -2.94 -0.93 4.26
N VAL A 54 -2.25 -0.10 5.03
CA VAL A 54 -2.45 1.35 5.04
C VAL A 54 -1.13 2.10 4.87
N ALA A 55 -1.19 3.26 4.25
CA ALA A 55 -0.10 4.22 4.19
C ALA A 55 -0.17 5.18 5.39
N VAL A 56 0.94 5.32 6.11
CA VAL A 56 1.09 6.33 7.16
C VAL A 56 1.53 7.64 6.49
N CYS A 57 0.58 8.55 6.34
CA CYS A 57 0.77 9.85 5.70
C CYS A 57 0.98 10.94 6.75
N ALA A 58 2.06 11.68 6.63
CA ALA A 58 2.41 12.79 7.52
C ALA A 58 2.22 14.15 6.84
N ARG A 59 1.77 15.14 7.64
CA ARG A 59 1.77 16.56 7.29
C ARG A 59 2.10 17.37 8.55
N GLY A 60 3.32 17.90 8.61
CA GLY A 60 3.81 18.55 9.83
C GLY A 60 3.85 17.57 11.00
N LYS A 61 3.15 17.90 12.10
CA LYS A 61 3.06 17.03 13.29
C LYS A 61 1.93 15.99 13.22
N SER A 62 1.04 16.10 12.21
CA SER A 62 -0.11 15.22 12.07
C SER A 62 0.24 14.00 11.25
N ARG A 63 -0.22 12.83 11.69
CA ARG A 63 -0.15 11.56 10.96
C ARG A 63 -1.56 11.01 10.78
N GLN A 64 -1.84 10.49 9.59
CA GLN A 64 -3.09 9.81 9.27
C GLN A 64 -2.80 8.49 8.55
N ARG A 65 -3.66 7.50 8.75
CA ARG A 65 -3.62 6.23 8.01
C ARG A 65 -4.59 6.34 6.84
N VAL A 66 -4.12 6.01 5.63
CA VAL A 66 -4.93 5.98 4.42
C VAL A 66 -4.88 4.56 3.86
N PRO A 67 -6.02 3.87 3.63
CA PRO A 67 -6.01 2.55 3.00
C PRO A 67 -5.23 2.57 1.69
N ILE A 68 -4.39 1.54 1.47
CA ILE A 68 -3.53 1.53 0.27
C ILE A 68 -4.35 1.49 -1.02
N LEU A 69 -5.56 0.93 -0.94
CA LEU A 69 -6.54 0.93 -2.03
C LEU A 69 -6.95 2.35 -2.42
N ASP A 70 -7.02 3.26 -1.45
CA ASP A 70 -7.45 4.65 -1.62
C ASP A 70 -6.28 5.63 -1.79
N LEU A 71 -5.03 5.17 -1.64
CA LEU A 71 -3.86 6.04 -1.72
C LEU A 71 -3.61 6.58 -3.14
N PRO A 72 -3.76 7.89 -3.40
CA PRO A 72 -3.41 8.45 -4.71
C PRO A 72 -1.90 8.34 -4.95
N LEU A 73 -1.52 8.02 -6.19
CA LEU A 73 -0.11 7.97 -6.61
C LEU A 73 0.28 9.29 -7.28
N PRO A 74 1.46 9.85 -6.98
CA PRO A 74 1.96 11.03 -7.68
C PRO A 74 2.37 10.69 -9.13
N GLY A 75 2.51 11.73 -9.96
CA GLY A 75 3.17 11.64 -11.26
C GLY A 75 4.54 12.34 -11.20
N PRO A 76 5.66 11.65 -11.45
CA PRO A 76 5.79 10.21 -11.69
C PRO A 76 5.60 9.36 -10.42
N PRO A 77 5.23 8.07 -10.55
CA PRO A 77 5.06 7.18 -9.39
C PRO A 77 6.40 6.84 -8.73
N PRO A 78 6.42 6.56 -7.41
CA PRO A 78 7.63 6.08 -6.74
C PRO A 78 8.02 4.69 -7.24
N ARG A 79 9.30 4.33 -7.09
CA ARG A 79 9.76 2.96 -7.34
C ARG A 79 8.94 1.98 -6.49
N GLY A 80 8.54 0.86 -7.08
CA GLY A 80 7.73 -0.16 -6.40
C GLY A 80 6.23 0.12 -6.36
N ALA A 81 5.75 1.24 -6.92
CA ALA A 81 4.31 1.53 -7.01
C ALA A 81 3.49 0.48 -7.77
N ASP A 82 4.14 -0.33 -8.62
CA ASP A 82 3.49 -1.44 -9.32
C ASP A 82 2.92 -2.50 -8.34
N TRP A 83 3.52 -2.65 -7.15
CA TRP A 83 2.96 -3.49 -6.09
C TRP A 83 1.64 -2.96 -5.54
N ILE A 84 1.46 -1.62 -5.48
CA ILE A 84 0.18 -1.00 -5.11
C ILE A 84 -0.88 -1.31 -6.17
N LEU A 85 -0.49 -1.26 -7.45
CA LEU A 85 -1.38 -1.61 -8.57
C LEU A 85 -1.74 -3.11 -8.57
N ALA A 86 -0.77 -3.97 -8.25
CA ALA A 86 -0.98 -5.41 -8.12
C ALA A 86 -1.99 -5.73 -6.99
N PHE A 87 -1.80 -5.14 -5.80
CA PHE A 87 -2.72 -5.31 -4.68
C PHE A 87 -4.13 -4.80 -5.01
N ARG A 88 -4.25 -3.62 -5.62
CA ARG A 88 -5.54 -3.08 -6.10
C ARG A 88 -6.24 -3.98 -7.10
N ARG A 89 -5.49 -4.64 -7.98
CA ARG A 89 -6.05 -5.58 -8.96
C ARG A 89 -6.53 -6.86 -8.26
N TRP A 90 -5.73 -7.41 -7.35
CA TRP A 90 -6.10 -8.59 -6.57
C TRP A 90 -7.37 -8.34 -5.75
N ALA A 91 -7.45 -7.22 -5.03
CA ALA A 91 -8.61 -6.86 -4.20
C ALA A 91 -9.92 -6.65 -5.00
N ARG A 92 -9.83 -6.37 -6.31
CA ARG A 92 -11.01 -6.28 -7.20
C ARG A 92 -11.43 -7.62 -7.79
N GLY A 93 -10.50 -8.58 -7.87
CA GLY A 93 -10.70 -9.89 -8.49
C GLY A 93 -11.05 -11.01 -7.51
N GLY A 94 -10.88 -10.79 -6.20
CA GLY A 94 -11.29 -11.73 -5.15
C GLY A 94 -12.80 -11.71 -4.87
N ARG A 95 -13.60 -12.17 -5.83
CA ARG A 95 -15.01 -12.53 -5.63
C ARG A 95 -15.28 -13.91 -6.18
#